data_AF-A0AAJ3P590-F1
#
_entry.id   AF-A0AAJ3P590-F1
#
_cell.length_a   1.000
_cell.length_b   1.000
_cell.length_c   1.000
_cell.angle_alpha   90.00
_cell.angle_beta   90.00
_cell.angle_gamma   90.00
#
_symmetry.space_group_name_H-M   'P 1'
#
loop_
_entity.id
_entity.type
_entity.pdbx_description
1 polymer ?
#
loop_
_entity_poly.entity_id
_entity_poly.type
_entity_poly.pdbx_seq_one_letter_code
_entity_poly.pdbx_strand_id
1 'polypeptide(L)'
;MSRRRWWLLGGVVVAVALTGAVWWGLSALRSPTAEDAALAYLRALESGDPEAVAATGTAVSDAALTAFAGASSTIADAEVTDVREGDGDASATVRFRLDGDEHQARVRLTPESGRWTVDASGLGALRATTTIGTTVQVGDAVLPVTEDTALLPGVYPVAAAPRALLAGTTEAVVLPGDDATARVTAELRPEATEAAQTQLDGYLETCTADGHAIPDNCGIRIPWGTEFRDVSHVAFRVERFPAVTLSAGGFTADDGILEATVTGTGQDGAARTVTYRSTAWSVRGAVDITADELALTVW
;
A
#
# COMPACT_ATOMS: atom_id res chain seq x y z
N MET A 1 84.60 24.32 -13.09
CA MET A 1 83.70 25.22 -12.32
C MET A 1 82.44 25.43 -13.15
N SER A 2 81.20 25.29 -12.71
CA SER A 2 80.62 24.84 -11.43
C SER A 2 79.16 24.45 -11.71
N ARG A 3 78.80 23.19 -11.39
CA ARG A 3 77.41 22.71 -11.28
C ARG A 3 76.78 23.34 -10.03
N ARG A 4 76.21 24.55 -10.15
CA ARG A 4 75.53 25.24 -9.03
C ARG A 4 74.46 26.19 -9.56
N ARG A 5 73.38 25.65 -10.13
CA ARG A 5 72.19 26.45 -10.48
C ARG A 5 70.96 25.58 -10.80
N TRP A 6 70.67 24.61 -9.94
CA TRP A 6 69.51 23.72 -10.11
C TRP A 6 68.97 23.23 -8.76
N TRP A 7 68.86 24.13 -7.77
CA TRP A 7 68.39 23.79 -6.42
C TRP A 7 67.41 24.79 -5.80
N LEU A 8 66.97 25.83 -6.54
CA LEU A 8 66.10 26.87 -5.98
C LEU A 8 64.64 26.83 -6.48
N LEU A 9 64.28 25.92 -7.39
CA LEU A 9 62.89 25.75 -7.86
C LEU A 9 62.16 24.55 -7.23
N GLY A 10 62.87 23.66 -6.52
CA GLY A 10 62.26 22.49 -5.85
C GLY A 10 61.68 22.78 -4.45
N GLY A 11 62.05 23.91 -3.81
CA GLY A 11 61.65 24.22 -2.44
C GLY A 11 60.24 24.80 -2.29
N VAL A 12 59.72 25.49 -3.31
CA VAL A 12 58.42 26.17 -3.22
C VAL A 12 57.23 25.24 -3.52
N VAL A 13 57.43 24.24 -4.38
CA VAL A 13 56.36 23.27 -4.72
C VAL A 13 56.06 22.31 -3.56
N VAL A 14 57.08 21.96 -2.75
CA VAL A 14 56.90 21.09 -1.58
C VAL A 14 56.17 21.80 -0.44
N ALA A 15 56.35 23.12 -0.27
CA ALA A 15 55.67 23.89 0.77
C ALA A 15 54.16 24.09 0.51
N VAL A 16 53.74 24.19 -0.77
CA VAL A 16 52.31 24.28 -1.15
C VAL A 16 51.64 22.90 -1.10
N ALA A 17 52.36 21.83 -1.44
CA ALA A 17 51.83 20.47 -1.33
C ALA A 17 51.64 20.01 0.14
N LEU A 18 52.54 20.42 1.04
CA LEU A 18 52.43 20.09 2.47
C LEU A 18 51.34 20.89 3.18
N THR A 19 51.06 22.13 2.76
CA THR A 19 49.93 22.91 3.31
C THR A 19 48.58 22.39 2.84
N GLY A 20 48.47 21.95 1.58
CA GLY A 20 47.26 21.30 1.06
C GLY A 20 46.96 19.94 1.69
N ALA A 21 47.98 19.11 1.90
CA ALA A 21 47.83 17.79 2.53
C ALA A 21 47.46 17.87 4.03
N VAL A 22 47.99 18.87 4.75
CA VAL A 22 47.64 19.10 6.16
C VAL A 22 46.21 19.65 6.29
N TRP A 23 45.76 20.52 5.38
CA TRP A 23 44.38 21.00 5.38
C TRP A 23 43.40 19.86 5.03
N TRP A 24 43.69 19.04 4.03
CA TRP A 24 42.84 17.90 3.67
C TRP A 24 42.78 16.82 4.78
N GLY A 25 43.91 16.56 5.46
CA GLY A 25 43.96 15.67 6.63
C GLY A 25 43.24 16.21 7.87
N LEU A 26 43.23 17.53 8.09
CA LEU A 26 42.47 18.17 9.17
C LEU A 26 40.96 18.24 8.88
N SER A 27 40.55 18.32 7.61
CA SER A 27 39.15 18.24 7.19
C SER A 27 38.57 16.84 7.40
N ALA A 28 39.35 15.79 7.15
CA ALA A 28 38.94 14.40 7.36
C ALA A 28 38.78 14.01 8.85
N LEU A 29 39.26 14.85 9.78
CA LEU A 29 39.14 14.67 11.22
C LEU A 29 37.98 15.46 11.85
N ARG A 30 37.24 16.27 11.07
CA ARG A 30 36.05 16.94 11.59
C ARG A 30 34.89 15.94 11.61
N SER A 31 34.33 15.72 12.79
CA SER A 31 33.02 15.09 12.90
C SER A 31 32.01 15.90 12.06
N PRO A 32 31.19 15.25 11.22
CA PRO A 32 30.19 15.96 10.43
C PRO A 32 29.27 16.77 11.36
N THR A 33 28.98 18.00 10.98
CA THR A 33 28.13 18.92 11.77
C THR A 33 26.65 18.59 11.60
N ALA A 34 25.78 19.16 12.43
CA ALA A 34 24.33 19.05 12.23
C ALA A 34 23.89 19.64 10.89
N GLU A 35 24.53 20.73 10.44
CA GLU A 35 24.28 21.33 9.12
C GLU A 35 24.65 20.37 7.97
N ASP A 36 25.82 19.72 8.06
CA ASP A 36 26.25 18.73 7.06
C ASP A 36 25.26 17.55 6.96
N ALA A 37 24.75 17.09 8.11
CA ALA A 37 23.75 16.02 8.16
C ALA A 37 22.40 16.45 7.58
N ALA A 38 21.93 17.66 7.89
CA ALA A 38 20.72 18.22 7.30
C ALA A 38 20.84 18.35 5.78
N LEU A 39 21.97 18.87 5.28
CA LEU A 39 22.23 18.97 3.84
C LEU A 39 22.33 17.59 3.16
N ALA A 40 22.94 16.60 3.81
CA ALA A 40 23.00 15.24 3.29
C ALA A 40 21.60 14.62 3.17
N TYR A 41 20.75 14.83 4.17
CA TYR A 41 19.36 14.40 4.15
C TYR A 41 18.56 15.07 3.03
N LEU A 42 18.65 16.40 2.89
CA LEU A 42 17.95 17.12 1.82
C LEU A 42 18.38 16.65 0.44
N ARG A 43 19.68 16.45 0.19
CA ARG A 43 20.18 15.92 -1.08
C ARG A 43 19.68 14.51 -1.39
N ALA A 44 19.54 13.68 -0.37
CA ALA A 44 18.97 12.34 -0.52
C ALA A 44 17.47 12.39 -0.89
N LEU A 45 16.73 13.37 -0.37
CA LEU A 45 15.35 13.60 -0.80
C LEU A 45 15.29 14.14 -2.24
N GLU A 46 16.16 15.09 -2.60
CA GLU A 46 16.23 15.63 -3.97
C GLU A 46 16.57 14.57 -5.01
N SER A 47 17.38 13.56 -4.65
CA SER A 47 17.71 12.47 -5.58
C SER A 47 16.55 11.53 -5.87
N GLY A 48 15.49 11.55 -5.06
CA GLY A 48 14.35 10.62 -5.15
C GLY A 48 14.73 9.15 -4.98
N ASP A 49 15.88 8.89 -4.34
CA ASP A 49 16.42 7.55 -4.16
C ASP A 49 16.21 7.10 -2.69
N PRO A 50 15.33 6.12 -2.44
CA PRO A 50 15.09 5.62 -1.09
C PRO A 50 16.35 5.06 -0.42
N GLU A 51 17.30 4.48 -1.18
CA GLU A 51 18.55 3.96 -0.62
C GLU A 51 19.45 5.09 -0.13
N ALA A 52 19.49 6.21 -0.86
CA ALA A 52 20.21 7.41 -0.45
C ALA A 52 19.63 7.97 0.85
N VAL A 53 18.30 7.97 1.01
CA VAL A 53 17.64 8.42 2.24
C VAL A 53 17.97 7.47 3.40
N ALA A 54 17.87 6.16 3.21
CA ALA A 54 18.22 5.18 4.23
C ALA A 54 19.69 5.31 4.70
N ALA A 55 20.61 5.62 3.77
CA ALA A 55 22.03 5.82 4.08
C ALA A 55 22.31 7.02 5.00
N THR A 56 21.36 7.97 5.12
CA THR A 56 21.47 9.10 6.06
C THR A 56 21.38 8.65 7.52
N GLY A 57 20.79 7.49 7.79
CA GLY A 57 20.52 6.98 9.13
C GLY A 57 19.22 7.50 9.74
N THR A 58 18.44 8.31 9.01
CA THR A 58 17.09 8.73 9.42
C THR A 58 16.21 7.48 9.61
N ALA A 59 15.49 7.41 10.73
CA ALA A 59 14.58 6.32 11.01
C ALA A 59 13.32 6.42 10.14
N VAL A 60 13.32 5.73 9.00
CA VAL A 60 12.22 5.69 8.02
C VAL A 60 11.75 4.23 7.87
N SER A 61 10.44 4.01 7.80
CA SER A 61 9.88 2.68 7.61
C SER A 61 10.08 2.20 6.16
N ASP A 62 10.13 0.88 5.95
CA ASP A 62 10.20 0.28 4.61
C ASP A 62 9.00 0.70 3.74
N ALA A 63 7.82 0.84 4.34
CA ALA A 63 6.63 1.32 3.66
C ALA A 63 6.78 2.77 3.17
N ALA A 64 7.38 3.66 3.98
CA ALA A 64 7.64 5.04 3.59
C ALA A 64 8.71 5.17 2.50
N LEU A 65 9.75 4.33 2.56
CA LEU A 65 10.77 4.24 1.50
C LEU A 65 10.18 3.71 0.19
N THR A 66 9.34 2.66 0.27
CA THR A 66 8.62 2.10 -0.89
C THR A 66 7.64 3.12 -1.49
N ALA A 67 6.92 3.87 -0.65
CA ALA A 67 6.05 4.95 -1.09
C ALA A 67 6.85 6.06 -1.79
N PHE A 68 7.99 6.47 -1.23
CA PHE A 68 8.87 7.49 -1.78
C PHE A 68 9.41 7.13 -3.17
N ALA A 69 9.73 5.86 -3.41
CA ALA A 69 10.12 5.37 -4.74
C ALA A 69 9.04 5.63 -5.82
N GLY A 70 7.76 5.71 -5.41
CA GLY A 70 6.63 5.98 -6.29
C GLY A 70 6.07 7.40 -6.21
N ALA A 71 6.79 8.35 -5.59
CA ALA A 71 6.41 9.75 -5.58
C ALA A 71 6.44 10.33 -7.02
N SER A 72 5.45 11.16 -7.37
CA SER A 72 5.41 11.86 -8.66
C SER A 72 6.37 13.06 -8.70
N SER A 73 6.69 13.62 -7.54
CA SER A 73 7.66 14.70 -7.36
C SER A 73 8.31 14.61 -5.99
N THR A 74 9.59 14.98 -5.91
CA THR A 74 10.36 15.13 -4.68
C THR A 74 10.74 16.58 -4.48
N ILE A 75 11.31 16.90 -3.31
CA ILE A 75 11.79 18.26 -3.07
C ILE A 75 12.92 18.63 -4.04
N ALA A 76 13.07 19.92 -4.33
CA ALA A 76 14.12 20.45 -5.18
C ALA A 76 14.64 21.79 -4.63
N ASP A 77 15.80 22.23 -5.09
CA ASP A 77 16.42 23.50 -4.70
C ASP A 77 16.51 23.67 -3.15
N ALA A 78 16.82 22.58 -2.46
CA ALA A 78 16.79 22.51 -1.01
C ALA A 78 18.03 23.14 -0.37
N GLU A 79 17.82 24.02 0.60
CA GLU A 79 18.88 24.70 1.33
C GLU A 79 18.61 24.75 2.83
N VAL A 80 19.68 24.72 3.62
CA VAL A 80 19.63 25.01 5.06
C VAL A 80 19.86 26.51 5.22
N THR A 81 18.88 27.21 5.81
CA THR A 81 18.91 28.67 5.96
C THR A 81 19.38 29.12 7.34
N ASP A 82 19.23 28.26 8.35
CA ASP A 82 19.56 28.56 9.74
C ASP A 82 19.70 27.25 10.53
N VAL A 83 20.69 27.16 11.40
CA VAL A 83 20.89 26.03 12.31
C VAL A 83 21.05 26.55 13.74
N ARG A 84 20.27 25.98 14.65
CA ARG A 84 20.39 26.21 16.09
C ARG A 84 20.81 24.91 16.75
N GLU A 85 22.01 24.90 17.32
CA GLU A 85 22.47 23.79 18.14
C GLU A 85 22.09 24.02 19.60
N GLY A 86 21.53 22.99 20.23
CA GLY A 86 21.25 22.93 21.65
C GLY A 86 22.19 21.98 22.38
N ASP A 87 21.95 21.76 23.66
CA ASP A 87 22.69 20.79 24.47
C ASP A 87 22.25 19.36 24.12
N GLY A 88 22.81 18.81 23.04
CA GLY A 88 22.57 17.42 22.61
C GLY A 88 21.53 17.23 21.52
N ASP A 89 21.01 18.32 20.95
CA ASP A 89 20.15 18.33 19.77
C ASP A 89 20.51 19.49 18.83
N ALA A 90 19.93 19.50 17.63
CA ALA A 90 19.99 20.64 16.74
C ALA A 90 18.68 20.80 15.98
N SER A 91 18.40 22.03 15.55
CA SER A 91 17.26 22.36 14.72
C SER A 91 17.74 23.12 13.49
N ALA A 92 17.43 22.61 12.30
CA ALA A 92 17.70 23.27 11.04
C ALA A 92 16.40 23.81 10.42
N THR A 93 16.44 25.05 9.95
CA THR A 93 15.37 25.63 9.12
C THR A 93 15.74 25.42 7.66
N VAL A 94 14.90 24.68 6.95
CA VAL A 94 15.15 24.30 5.55
C VAL A 94 14.18 25.01 4.64
N ARG A 95 14.64 25.42 3.47
CA ARG A 95 13.80 25.86 2.35
C ARG A 95 13.97 24.89 1.21
N PHE A 96 12.90 24.65 0.46
CA PHE A 96 12.91 23.78 -0.71
C PHE A 96 11.70 24.11 -1.58
N ARG A 97 11.68 23.56 -2.79
CA ARG A 97 10.54 23.58 -3.69
C ARG A 97 9.90 22.20 -3.77
N LEU A 98 8.59 22.14 -3.82
CA LEU A 98 7.84 20.91 -4.06
C LEU A 98 6.60 21.25 -4.89
N ASP A 99 6.33 20.48 -5.94
CA ASP A 99 5.27 20.77 -6.92
C ASP A 99 5.33 22.20 -7.51
N GLY A 100 6.53 22.77 -7.58
CA GLY A 100 6.78 24.12 -8.08
C GLY A 100 6.65 25.24 -7.04
N ASP A 101 6.03 25.00 -5.90
CA ASP A 101 5.85 25.96 -4.80
C ASP A 101 7.05 25.96 -3.84
N GLU A 102 7.36 27.13 -3.26
CA GLU A 102 8.43 27.27 -2.26
C GLU A 102 7.88 27.00 -0.85
N HIS A 103 8.58 26.15 -0.10
CA HIS A 103 8.23 25.76 1.25
C HIS A 103 9.37 26.04 2.22
N GLN A 104 9.01 26.20 3.49
CA GLN A 104 9.95 26.27 4.60
C GLN A 104 9.49 25.31 5.69
N ALA A 105 10.41 24.50 6.20
CA ALA A 105 10.15 23.58 7.29
C ALA A 105 11.26 23.62 8.34
N ARG A 106 10.99 23.04 9.51
CA ARG A 106 11.97 22.86 10.58
C ARG A 106 12.19 21.37 10.80
N VAL A 107 13.42 20.94 10.60
CA VAL A 107 13.86 19.58 10.92
C VAL A 107 14.71 19.61 12.18
N ARG A 108 14.53 18.60 13.03
CA ARG A 108 15.30 18.36 14.25
C ARG A 108 16.29 17.25 13.97
N LEU A 109 17.47 17.40 14.57
CA LEU A 109 18.55 16.43 14.47
C LEU A 109 18.97 15.99 15.86
N THR A 110 19.27 14.71 15.99
CA THR A 110 19.78 14.10 17.21
C THR A 110 21.07 13.33 16.94
N PRO A 111 22.02 13.32 17.88
CA PRO A 111 23.23 12.52 17.74
C PRO A 111 22.92 11.05 18.05
N GLU A 112 22.91 10.21 17.02
CA GLU A 112 22.74 8.76 17.11
C GLU A 112 24.06 8.06 16.80
N SER A 113 24.57 7.27 17.75
CA SER A 113 25.85 6.55 17.62
C SER A 113 27.03 7.43 17.17
N GLY A 114 27.04 8.71 17.59
CA GLY A 114 28.09 9.68 17.24
C GLY A 114 27.91 10.35 15.87
N ARG A 115 26.76 10.20 15.21
CA ARG A 115 26.39 10.87 13.96
C ARG A 115 25.10 11.67 14.15
N TRP A 116 25.02 12.87 13.59
CA TRP A 116 23.76 13.60 13.51
C TRP A 116 22.81 12.97 12.48
N THR A 117 21.59 12.67 12.90
CA THR A 117 20.51 12.15 12.03
C THR A 117 19.28 13.02 12.19
N VAL A 118 18.50 13.18 11.11
CA VAL A 118 17.21 13.87 11.17
C VAL A 118 16.21 12.95 11.88
N ASP A 119 15.42 13.49 12.81
CA ASP A 119 14.39 12.73 13.50
C ASP A 119 13.05 12.71 12.71
N ALA A 120 11.98 12.23 13.33
CA ALA A 120 10.66 12.16 12.70
C ALA A 120 10.10 13.50 12.20
N SER A 121 10.65 14.65 12.59
CA SER A 121 10.28 15.96 12.04
C SER A 121 10.70 16.18 10.59
N GLY A 122 11.60 15.33 10.06
CA GLY A 122 11.86 15.28 8.61
C GLY A 122 10.73 14.64 7.80
N LEU A 123 9.81 13.93 8.46
CA LEU A 123 8.68 13.23 7.84
C LEU A 123 7.40 14.05 7.97
N GLY A 124 6.46 13.87 7.07
CA GLY A 124 5.07 14.31 7.22
C GLY A 124 4.14 13.14 7.50
N ALA A 125 2.95 13.41 8.01
CA ALA A 125 1.95 12.37 8.30
C ALA A 125 0.87 12.36 7.21
N LEU A 126 0.66 11.24 6.52
CA LEU A 126 -0.44 11.08 5.57
C LEU A 126 -1.60 10.31 6.21
N ARG A 127 -2.78 10.94 6.22
CA ARG A 127 -4.07 10.29 6.50
C ARG A 127 -4.84 10.05 5.21
N ALA A 128 -4.90 8.81 4.76
CA ALA A 128 -5.67 8.42 3.58
C ALA A 128 -7.04 7.86 3.96
N THR A 129 -8.04 8.09 3.11
CA THR A 129 -9.38 7.47 3.21
C THR A 129 -9.83 7.01 1.83
N THR A 130 -10.64 5.96 1.76
CA THR A 130 -11.22 5.43 0.52
C THR A 130 -12.70 5.13 0.70
N THR A 131 -13.50 5.27 -0.36
CA THR A 131 -14.93 4.90 -0.35
C THR A 131 -15.17 3.40 -0.42
N ILE A 132 -14.20 2.63 -0.93
CA ILE A 132 -14.24 1.16 -1.04
C ILE A 132 -12.88 0.61 -0.62
N GLY A 133 -12.90 -0.44 0.22
CA GLY A 133 -11.71 -1.13 0.72
C GLY A 133 -11.17 -0.55 2.03
N THR A 134 -10.16 -1.22 2.59
CA THR A 134 -9.54 -0.85 3.88
C THR A 134 -8.11 -0.30 3.74
N THR A 135 -7.59 -0.24 2.52
CA THR A 135 -6.24 0.23 2.24
C THR A 135 -6.19 1.11 0.99
N VAL A 136 -5.11 1.86 0.85
CA VAL A 136 -4.74 2.60 -0.37
C VAL A 136 -3.34 2.19 -0.81
N GLN A 137 -3.01 2.43 -2.07
CA GLN A 137 -1.70 2.18 -2.63
C GLN A 137 -1.00 3.49 -2.97
N VAL A 138 0.15 3.74 -2.32
CA VAL A 138 1.03 4.89 -2.55
C VAL A 138 2.36 4.40 -3.12
N GLY A 139 2.63 4.70 -4.38
CA GLY A 139 3.68 3.98 -5.11
C GLY A 139 3.36 2.47 -5.15
N ASP A 140 4.28 1.65 -4.65
CA ASP A 140 4.07 0.20 -4.43
C ASP A 140 3.75 -0.13 -2.96
N ALA A 141 3.75 0.85 -2.06
CA ALA A 141 3.39 0.63 -0.67
C ALA A 141 1.86 0.55 -0.50
N VAL A 142 1.41 -0.40 0.31
CA VAL A 142 0.00 -0.51 0.71
C VAL A 142 -0.15 0.02 2.13
N LEU A 143 -0.98 1.05 2.29
CA LEU A 143 -1.16 1.77 3.55
C LEU A 143 -2.60 1.61 4.06
N PRO A 144 -2.80 1.42 5.38
CA PRO A 144 -4.13 1.38 5.98
C PRO A 144 -4.81 2.74 5.93
N VAL A 145 -6.15 2.78 5.80
CA VAL A 145 -6.92 4.04 5.72
C VAL A 145 -7.40 4.61 7.06
N THR A 146 -7.06 3.96 8.17
CA THR A 146 -7.51 4.36 9.51
C THR A 146 -6.42 4.95 10.39
N GLU A 147 -5.19 5.00 9.89
CA GLU A 147 -4.00 5.38 10.67
C GLU A 147 -3.15 6.38 9.88
N ASP A 148 -2.47 7.26 10.61
CA ASP A 148 -1.52 8.18 10.02
C ASP A 148 -0.24 7.43 9.67
N THR A 149 0.20 7.54 8.43
CA THR A 149 1.46 6.97 7.99
C THR A 149 2.50 8.08 7.85
N ALA A 150 3.62 7.97 8.56
CA ALA A 150 4.75 8.87 8.37
C ALA A 150 5.40 8.59 7.01
N LEU A 151 5.45 9.59 6.14
CA LEU A 151 6.04 9.52 4.80
C LEU A 151 7.14 10.59 4.64
N LEU A 152 8.04 10.35 3.70
CA LEU A 152 9.03 11.35 3.31
C LEU A 152 8.34 12.53 2.59
N PRO A 153 8.95 13.72 2.56
CA PRO A 153 8.41 14.83 1.81
C PRO A 153 8.35 14.53 0.31
N GLY A 154 7.20 14.77 -0.32
CA GLY A 154 6.96 14.44 -1.72
C GLY A 154 5.51 14.64 -2.15
N VAL A 155 5.27 14.55 -3.45
CA VAL A 155 3.93 14.45 -4.04
C VAL A 155 3.65 12.99 -4.36
N TYR A 156 2.53 12.49 -3.87
CA TYR A 156 2.21 11.07 -3.89
C TYR A 156 0.90 10.80 -4.64
N PRO A 157 0.89 9.96 -5.69
CA PRO A 157 -0.34 9.38 -6.18
C PRO A 157 -0.84 8.34 -5.17
N VAL A 158 -2.00 8.63 -4.58
CA VAL A 158 -2.71 7.75 -3.64
C VAL A 158 -3.87 7.11 -4.38
N ALA A 159 -3.75 5.81 -4.66
CA ALA A 159 -4.72 5.06 -5.44
C ALA A 159 -5.55 4.10 -4.58
N ALA A 160 -6.74 3.74 -5.06
CA ALA A 160 -7.53 2.67 -4.45
C ALA A 160 -6.77 1.33 -4.55
N ALA A 161 -6.83 0.51 -3.49
CA ALA A 161 -6.17 -0.78 -3.43
C ALA A 161 -7.18 -1.92 -3.22
N PRO A 162 -7.03 -3.07 -3.91
CA PRO A 162 -5.97 -3.37 -4.89
C PRO A 162 -6.29 -2.74 -6.25
N ARG A 163 -5.27 -2.20 -6.93
CA ARG A 163 -5.42 -1.53 -8.24
C ARG A 163 -5.97 -2.42 -9.35
N ALA A 164 -5.83 -3.74 -9.20
CA ALA A 164 -6.39 -4.72 -10.12
C ALA A 164 -7.93 -4.75 -10.07
N LEU A 165 -8.52 -4.48 -8.90
CA LEU A 165 -9.97 -4.59 -8.68
C LEU A 165 -10.64 -3.22 -8.52
N LEU A 166 -9.88 -2.20 -8.09
CA LEU A 166 -10.39 -0.86 -7.86
C LEU A 166 -9.73 0.16 -8.78
N ALA A 167 -10.53 1.14 -9.20
CA ALA A 167 -10.08 2.36 -9.84
C ALA A 167 -10.30 3.55 -8.88
N GLY A 168 -9.57 4.64 -9.11
CA GLY A 168 -9.61 5.84 -8.27
C GLY A 168 -8.22 6.24 -7.81
N THR A 169 -7.89 7.51 -7.98
CA THR A 169 -6.61 8.08 -7.55
C THR A 169 -6.79 9.54 -7.16
N THR A 170 -6.01 9.99 -6.19
CA THR A 170 -5.85 11.40 -5.82
C THR A 170 -4.38 11.66 -5.58
N GLU A 171 -3.97 12.92 -5.60
CA GLU A 171 -2.61 13.30 -5.17
C GLU A 171 -2.64 13.80 -3.73
N ALA A 172 -1.52 13.61 -3.03
CA ALA A 172 -1.26 14.16 -1.71
C ALA A 172 0.14 14.77 -1.66
N VAL A 173 0.24 15.99 -1.15
CA VAL A 173 1.52 16.67 -0.90
C VAL A 173 1.86 16.46 0.56
N VAL A 174 3.01 15.84 0.84
CA VAL A 174 3.52 15.61 2.19
C VAL A 174 4.70 16.55 2.42
N LEU A 175 4.64 17.32 3.50
CA LEU A 175 5.70 18.26 3.91
C LEU A 175 6.30 17.82 5.25
N PRO A 176 7.57 18.15 5.55
CA PRO A 176 8.19 17.80 6.82
C PRO A 176 7.44 18.43 8.00
N GLY A 177 7.03 17.61 8.96
CA GLY A 177 6.36 18.02 10.19
C GLY A 177 4.86 18.34 10.06
N ASP A 178 4.29 18.24 8.85
CA ASP A 178 2.89 18.58 8.57
C ASP A 178 2.01 17.34 8.37
N ASP A 179 0.70 17.53 8.60
CA ASP A 179 -0.33 16.55 8.31
C ASP A 179 -0.91 16.76 6.91
N ALA A 180 -0.93 15.69 6.11
CA ALA A 180 -1.54 15.62 4.79
C ALA A 180 -2.77 14.71 4.79
N THR A 181 -3.76 14.99 3.95
CA THR A 181 -4.94 14.14 3.80
C THR A 181 -5.18 13.76 2.35
N ALA A 182 -5.51 12.49 2.10
CA ALA A 182 -5.93 11.99 0.80
C ALA A 182 -7.32 11.36 0.89
N ARG A 183 -8.23 11.70 -0.01
CA ARG A 183 -9.56 11.07 -0.12
C ARG A 183 -9.71 10.44 -1.49
N VAL A 184 -9.65 9.12 -1.53
CA VAL A 184 -9.79 8.34 -2.77
C VAL A 184 -11.26 7.98 -2.96
N THR A 185 -11.84 8.45 -4.05
CA THR A 185 -13.13 7.92 -4.53
C THR A 185 -12.83 6.66 -5.34
N ALA A 186 -13.08 5.51 -4.73
CA ALA A 186 -12.85 4.20 -5.34
C ALA A 186 -14.08 3.71 -6.10
N GLU A 187 -13.84 3.08 -7.24
CA GLU A 187 -14.85 2.45 -8.10
C GLU A 187 -14.46 1.00 -8.38
N LEU A 188 -15.44 0.10 -8.44
CA LEU A 188 -15.21 -1.29 -8.82
C LEU A 188 -14.86 -1.38 -10.31
N ARG A 189 -13.77 -2.08 -10.62
CA ARG A 189 -13.43 -2.43 -11.99
C ARG A 189 -14.20 -3.69 -12.43
N PRO A 190 -14.36 -3.94 -13.73
CA PRO A 190 -14.95 -5.18 -14.24
C PRO A 190 -14.27 -6.44 -13.70
N GLU A 191 -12.95 -6.40 -13.51
CA GLU A 191 -12.15 -7.48 -12.96
C GLU A 191 -12.57 -7.88 -11.53
N ALA A 192 -13.14 -6.95 -10.75
CA ALA A 192 -13.72 -7.27 -9.43
C ALA A 192 -14.96 -8.17 -9.56
N THR A 193 -15.82 -7.91 -10.55
CA THR A 193 -16.99 -8.75 -10.82
C THR A 193 -16.57 -10.13 -11.33
N GLU A 194 -15.55 -10.22 -12.18
CA GLU A 194 -15.01 -11.49 -12.67
C GLU A 194 -14.38 -12.34 -11.55
N ALA A 195 -13.63 -11.70 -10.65
CA ALA A 195 -13.08 -12.35 -9.46
C ALA A 195 -14.19 -12.85 -8.52
N ALA A 196 -15.21 -12.03 -8.28
CA ALA A 196 -16.37 -12.41 -7.48
C ALA A 196 -17.15 -13.58 -8.10
N GLN A 197 -17.38 -13.55 -9.42
CA GLN A 197 -18.03 -14.67 -10.13
C GLN A 197 -17.25 -15.97 -9.95
N THR A 198 -15.93 -15.93 -10.10
CA THR A 198 -15.08 -17.12 -9.96
C THR A 198 -15.17 -17.72 -8.55
N GLN A 199 -15.15 -16.89 -7.51
CA GLN A 199 -15.31 -17.35 -6.13
C GLN A 199 -16.69 -17.93 -5.87
N LEU A 200 -17.73 -17.26 -6.39
CA LEU A 200 -19.09 -17.73 -6.22
C LEU A 200 -19.31 -19.07 -6.92
N ASP A 201 -18.81 -19.24 -8.15
CA ASP A 201 -18.93 -20.49 -8.90
C ASP A 201 -18.28 -21.64 -8.10
N GLY A 202 -17.07 -21.46 -7.56
CA GLY A 202 -16.42 -22.47 -6.71
C GLY A 202 -17.18 -22.78 -5.41
N TYR A 203 -17.78 -21.77 -4.79
CA TYR A 203 -18.68 -21.96 -3.63
C TYR A 203 -19.92 -22.78 -4.02
N LEU A 204 -20.56 -22.45 -5.15
CA LEU A 204 -21.77 -23.11 -5.61
C LEU A 204 -21.52 -24.52 -6.17
N GLU A 205 -20.33 -24.80 -6.70
CA GLU A 205 -19.88 -26.17 -7.00
C GLU A 205 -19.85 -27.02 -5.74
N THR A 206 -19.36 -26.47 -4.62
CA THR A 206 -19.39 -27.16 -3.32
C THR A 206 -20.83 -27.37 -2.83
N CYS A 207 -21.69 -26.37 -3.00
CA CYS A 207 -23.13 -26.45 -2.69
C CYS A 207 -23.88 -27.53 -3.49
N THR A 208 -23.41 -27.83 -4.70
CA THR A 208 -24.07 -28.74 -5.62
C THR A 208 -23.33 -30.07 -5.76
N ALA A 209 -22.43 -30.37 -4.83
CA ALA A 209 -21.94 -31.72 -4.65
C ALA A 209 -23.08 -32.65 -4.17
N ASP A 210 -23.09 -33.88 -4.69
CA ASP A 210 -24.06 -34.90 -4.28
C ASP A 210 -24.03 -35.13 -2.77
N GLY A 211 -25.19 -35.29 -2.16
CA GLY A 211 -25.32 -35.29 -0.72
C GLY A 211 -26.59 -35.98 -0.22
N HIS A 212 -26.84 -35.83 1.08
CA HIS A 212 -27.97 -36.46 1.77
C HIS A 212 -28.95 -35.41 2.32
N ALA A 213 -28.67 -34.14 2.07
CA ALA A 213 -29.47 -33.00 2.45
C ALA A 213 -29.23 -31.84 1.47
N ILE A 214 -30.12 -30.86 1.48
CA ILE A 214 -29.88 -29.59 0.79
C ILE A 214 -28.99 -28.73 1.69
N PRO A 215 -27.83 -28.27 1.22
CA PRO A 215 -26.94 -27.49 2.07
C PRO A 215 -27.51 -26.09 2.36
N ASP A 216 -27.22 -25.60 3.56
CA ASP A 216 -27.57 -24.25 3.99
C ASP A 216 -26.79 -23.18 3.20
N ASN A 217 -27.35 -21.97 3.12
CA ASN A 217 -26.76 -20.80 2.44
C ASN A 217 -26.47 -20.96 0.93
N CYS A 218 -26.91 -22.05 0.31
CA CYS A 218 -26.70 -22.28 -1.12
C CYS A 218 -27.79 -21.68 -2.01
N GLY A 219 -28.78 -20.98 -1.46
CA GLY A 219 -29.88 -20.39 -2.25
C GLY A 219 -30.80 -21.41 -2.93
N ILE A 220 -30.65 -22.71 -2.63
CA ILE A 220 -31.42 -23.80 -3.24
C ILE A 220 -32.79 -23.90 -2.57
N ARG A 221 -33.85 -23.64 -3.34
CA ARG A 221 -35.24 -23.75 -2.88
C ARG A 221 -35.98 -24.77 -3.74
N ILE A 222 -36.17 -25.98 -3.20
CA ILE A 222 -36.98 -27.03 -3.84
C ILE A 222 -38.02 -27.58 -2.84
N PRO A 223 -39.27 -27.82 -3.26
CA PRO A 223 -40.38 -28.17 -2.36
C PRO A 223 -40.40 -29.65 -1.97
N TRP A 224 -39.26 -30.25 -1.65
CA TRP A 224 -39.18 -31.70 -1.37
C TRP A 224 -39.93 -32.12 -0.09
N GLY A 225 -40.01 -31.23 0.91
CA GLY A 225 -40.62 -31.53 2.22
C GLY A 225 -42.11 -31.89 2.16
N THR A 226 -42.81 -31.55 1.07
CA THR A 226 -44.21 -31.97 0.88
C THR A 226 -44.34 -33.42 0.41
N GLU A 227 -43.29 -33.97 -0.19
CA GLU A 227 -43.32 -35.29 -0.85
C GLU A 227 -42.56 -36.35 -0.07
N PHE A 228 -41.50 -35.97 0.63
CA PHE A 228 -40.60 -36.88 1.35
C PHE A 228 -40.71 -36.68 2.85
N ARG A 229 -40.75 -37.80 3.58
CA ARG A 229 -40.55 -37.83 5.03
C ARG A 229 -39.07 -37.90 5.41
N ASP A 230 -38.28 -38.55 4.57
CA ASP A 230 -36.84 -38.76 4.77
C ASP A 230 -36.13 -38.74 3.41
N VAL A 231 -34.98 -38.08 3.34
CA VAL A 231 -34.16 -37.94 2.13
C VAL A 231 -32.91 -38.79 2.31
N SER A 232 -32.69 -39.72 1.39
CA SER A 232 -31.49 -40.56 1.41
C SER A 232 -30.41 -40.06 0.47
N HIS A 233 -30.79 -39.34 -0.59
CA HIS A 233 -29.84 -38.81 -1.56
C HIS A 233 -30.40 -37.60 -2.30
N VAL A 234 -29.54 -36.63 -2.59
CA VAL A 234 -29.81 -35.50 -3.48
C VAL A 234 -28.68 -35.43 -4.49
N ALA A 235 -29.03 -35.57 -5.77
CA ALA A 235 -28.10 -35.35 -6.88
C ALA A 235 -28.42 -34.00 -7.54
N PHE A 236 -27.41 -33.16 -7.72
CA PHE A 236 -27.59 -31.85 -8.37
C PHE A 236 -27.05 -31.85 -9.79
N ARG A 237 -27.73 -31.13 -10.68
CA ARG A 237 -27.23 -30.79 -12.01
C ARG A 237 -27.40 -29.29 -12.23
N VAL A 238 -26.29 -28.58 -12.29
CA VAL A 238 -26.30 -27.16 -12.62
C VAL A 238 -26.45 -27.01 -14.13
N GLU A 239 -27.51 -26.34 -14.58
CA GLU A 239 -27.65 -25.91 -15.97
C GLU A 239 -26.98 -24.56 -16.20
N ARG A 240 -27.03 -23.68 -15.19
CA ARG A 240 -26.42 -22.35 -15.21
C ARG A 240 -26.17 -21.85 -13.78
N PHE A 241 -24.97 -21.35 -13.52
CA PHE A 241 -24.68 -20.63 -12.28
C PHE A 241 -25.32 -19.24 -12.27
N PRO A 242 -25.74 -18.73 -11.09
CA PRO A 242 -26.20 -17.37 -10.94
C PRO A 242 -25.11 -16.35 -11.32
N ALA A 243 -25.51 -15.27 -11.99
CA ALA A 243 -24.59 -14.21 -12.45
C ALA A 243 -24.47 -13.09 -11.42
N VAL A 244 -23.25 -12.75 -11.03
CA VAL A 244 -22.95 -11.75 -9.99
C VAL A 244 -23.23 -10.33 -10.47
N THR A 245 -23.98 -9.58 -9.66
CA THR A 245 -24.02 -8.12 -9.65
C THR A 245 -23.33 -7.63 -8.38
N LEU A 246 -22.17 -6.99 -8.54
CA LEU A 246 -21.33 -6.54 -7.44
C LEU A 246 -21.62 -5.09 -7.04
N SER A 247 -21.53 -4.81 -5.75
CA SER A 247 -21.56 -3.46 -5.16
C SER A 247 -20.47 -3.32 -4.10
N ALA A 248 -20.24 -2.10 -3.61
CA ALA A 248 -19.15 -1.80 -2.67
C ALA A 248 -19.17 -2.61 -1.36
N GLY A 249 -20.33 -3.05 -0.88
CA GLY A 249 -20.47 -3.76 0.40
C GLY A 249 -21.19 -5.09 0.31
N GLY A 250 -21.47 -5.58 -0.90
CA GLY A 250 -22.27 -6.79 -1.08
C GLY A 250 -22.49 -7.15 -2.53
N PHE A 251 -23.10 -8.31 -2.73
CA PHE A 251 -23.45 -8.80 -4.05
C PHE A 251 -24.82 -9.46 -4.05
N THR A 252 -25.45 -9.48 -5.23
CA THR A 252 -26.52 -10.43 -5.56
C THR A 252 -26.04 -11.27 -6.73
N ALA A 253 -26.53 -12.50 -6.82
CA ALA A 253 -26.33 -13.32 -7.98
C ALA A 253 -27.64 -14.03 -8.32
N ASP A 254 -28.09 -13.85 -9.56
CA ASP A 254 -29.43 -14.18 -10.00
C ASP A 254 -29.38 -14.97 -11.31
N ASP A 255 -30.55 -15.35 -11.85
CA ASP A 255 -30.69 -16.10 -13.10
C ASP A 255 -30.02 -17.49 -13.13
N GLY A 256 -29.76 -18.08 -11.95
CA GLY A 256 -29.27 -19.44 -11.82
C GLY A 256 -30.36 -20.48 -12.12
N ILE A 257 -29.94 -21.60 -12.72
CA ILE A 257 -30.81 -22.72 -13.05
C ILE A 257 -30.15 -24.03 -12.60
N LEU A 258 -30.85 -24.76 -11.74
CA LEU A 258 -30.40 -26.06 -11.24
C LEU A 258 -31.54 -27.08 -11.25
N GLU A 259 -31.15 -28.33 -11.40
CA GLU A 259 -32.00 -29.47 -11.13
C GLU A 259 -31.51 -30.22 -9.89
N ALA A 260 -32.45 -30.71 -9.10
CA ALA A 260 -32.21 -31.52 -7.93
C ALA A 260 -33.04 -32.80 -8.03
N THR A 261 -32.37 -33.94 -8.12
CA THR A 261 -33.03 -35.25 -8.07
C THR A 261 -32.94 -35.78 -6.65
N VAL A 262 -34.08 -35.77 -5.96
CA VAL A 262 -34.22 -36.21 -4.58
C VAL A 262 -34.70 -37.65 -4.57
N THR A 263 -33.99 -38.51 -3.84
CA THR A 263 -34.38 -39.89 -3.57
C THR A 263 -34.56 -40.08 -2.07
N GLY A 264 -35.57 -40.84 -1.69
CA GLY A 264 -35.89 -41.05 -0.28
C GLY A 264 -37.19 -41.81 -0.05
N THR A 265 -37.74 -41.62 1.13
CA THR A 265 -39.01 -42.22 1.55
C THR A 265 -40.12 -41.17 1.50
N GLY A 266 -41.18 -41.46 0.77
CA GLY A 266 -42.35 -40.60 0.66
C GLY A 266 -43.13 -40.49 1.97
N GLN A 267 -44.02 -39.51 2.07
CA GLN A 267 -44.93 -39.34 3.21
C GLN A 267 -45.87 -40.55 3.42
N ASP A 268 -46.09 -41.34 2.36
CA ASP A 268 -46.86 -42.60 2.34
C ASP A 268 -46.01 -43.83 2.77
N GLY A 269 -44.71 -43.64 3.03
CA GLY A 269 -43.78 -44.71 3.39
C GLY A 269 -43.19 -45.47 2.18
N ALA A 270 -43.55 -45.12 0.95
CA ALA A 270 -43.00 -45.76 -0.25
C ALA A 270 -41.65 -45.14 -0.65
N ALA A 271 -40.77 -45.92 -1.27
CA ALA A 271 -39.57 -45.38 -1.91
C ALA A 271 -39.97 -44.46 -3.08
N ARG A 272 -39.30 -43.31 -3.19
CA ARG A 272 -39.62 -42.28 -4.18
C ARG A 272 -38.35 -41.62 -4.71
N THR A 273 -38.40 -41.23 -5.98
CA THR A 273 -37.39 -40.39 -6.64
C THR A 273 -38.11 -39.33 -7.45
N VAL A 274 -37.79 -38.06 -7.22
CA VAL A 274 -38.40 -36.91 -7.92
C VAL A 274 -37.32 -35.93 -8.32
N THR A 275 -37.41 -35.42 -9.55
CA THR A 275 -36.54 -34.35 -10.06
C THR A 275 -37.28 -33.03 -10.04
N TYR A 276 -36.70 -32.04 -9.35
CA TYR A 276 -37.15 -30.66 -9.35
C TYR A 276 -36.22 -29.83 -10.21
N ARG A 277 -36.78 -28.90 -10.98
CA ARG A 277 -36.02 -27.89 -11.70
C ARG A 277 -36.35 -26.52 -11.11
N SER A 278 -35.33 -25.78 -10.69
CA SER A 278 -35.44 -24.41 -10.23
C SER A 278 -34.80 -23.48 -11.25
N THR A 279 -35.54 -22.45 -11.68
CA THR A 279 -35.08 -21.38 -12.57
C THR A 279 -34.92 -20.05 -11.85
N ALA A 280 -35.11 -20.05 -10.53
CA ALA A 280 -35.03 -18.88 -9.66
C ALA A 280 -33.91 -19.04 -8.61
N TRP A 281 -32.84 -19.74 -8.98
CA TRP A 281 -31.70 -19.90 -8.08
C TRP A 281 -30.95 -18.58 -7.98
N SER A 282 -30.96 -18.05 -6.77
CA SER A 282 -30.32 -16.79 -6.44
C SER A 282 -29.63 -16.90 -5.08
N VAL A 283 -28.53 -16.19 -4.96
CA VAL A 283 -27.72 -16.08 -3.75
C VAL A 283 -27.30 -14.63 -3.58
N ARG A 284 -27.00 -14.23 -2.35
CA ARG A 284 -26.58 -12.87 -2.03
C ARG A 284 -25.65 -12.90 -0.85
N GLY A 285 -24.92 -11.82 -0.65
CA GLY A 285 -23.90 -11.82 0.38
C GLY A 285 -23.25 -10.48 0.61
N ALA A 286 -22.31 -10.48 1.55
CA ALA A 286 -21.40 -9.39 1.79
C ALA A 286 -20.14 -9.53 0.93
N VAL A 287 -19.46 -8.40 0.74
CA VAL A 287 -18.17 -8.30 0.03
C VAL A 287 -17.23 -7.53 0.93
N ASP A 288 -16.05 -8.08 1.16
CA ASP A 288 -14.94 -7.41 1.82
C ASP A 288 -13.79 -7.26 0.83
N ILE A 289 -13.19 -6.06 0.75
CA ILE A 289 -12.03 -5.79 -0.11
C ILE A 289 -10.88 -5.33 0.77
N THR A 290 -9.81 -6.12 0.79
CA THR A 290 -8.60 -5.89 1.58
C THR A 290 -7.45 -5.45 0.67
N ALA A 291 -6.22 -5.41 1.18
CA ALA A 291 -5.02 -5.10 0.40
C ALA A 291 -4.82 -6.02 -0.81
N ASP A 292 -5.13 -7.30 -0.64
CA ASP A 292 -4.70 -8.35 -1.57
C ASP A 292 -5.87 -9.03 -2.30
N GLU A 293 -7.07 -8.99 -1.71
CA GLU A 293 -8.19 -9.78 -2.18
C GLU A 293 -9.55 -9.09 -2.03
N LEU A 294 -10.48 -9.59 -2.83
CA LEU A 294 -11.91 -9.47 -2.63
C LEU A 294 -12.39 -10.80 -2.03
N ALA A 295 -13.22 -10.77 -1.00
CA ALA A 295 -13.78 -11.96 -0.36
C ALA A 295 -15.31 -11.88 -0.30
N LEU A 296 -15.98 -13.00 -0.62
CA LEU A 296 -17.44 -13.12 -0.57
C LEU A 296 -17.90 -13.88 0.68
N THR A 297 -18.96 -13.39 1.32
CA THR A 297 -19.68 -14.13 2.39
C THR A 297 -21.15 -14.29 2.02
N VAL A 298 -21.60 -15.52 1.76
CA VAL A 298 -22.97 -15.85 1.32
C VAL A 298 -23.91 -16.06 2.52
N TRP A 299 -25.15 -15.56 2.45
CA TRP A 299 -26.20 -15.73 3.48
C TRP A 299 -27.64 -15.54 2.98
#